data_AF-A0A423ISI8-F1
#
_entry.id   AF-A0A423ISI8-F1
#
_cell.length_a   1.000
_cell.length_b   1.000
_cell.length_c   1.000
_cell.angle_alpha   90.00
_cell.angle_beta   90.00
_cell.angle_gamma   90.00
#
_symmetry.space_group_name_H-M   'P 1'
#
loop_
_entity.id
_entity.type
_entity.pdbx_description
1 polymer ?
#
loop_
_entity_poly.entity_id
_entity_poly.type
_entity_poly.pdbx_seq_one_letter_code
_entity_poly.pdbx_strand_id
1 'polypeptide(L)'
;MLKVVGVKEPSSAMIEFGEYVLLNVEFDNERLPAAPFYWRTGDFVGSLVEVGINRKSGAMAKIGLIAYGESELLSSAAEYWECVSIAGVPLLNVNDWPSDRYKDEPGHLTVAESDLCLLMSFSLDKKVDSVYESCGVRFGVNSNCDLIWIAIKK
;
A
#
# COMPACT_ATOMS: atom_id res chain seq x y z
N MET A 1 -8.00 -7.35 -6.14
CA MET A 1 -6.72 -6.71 -5.83
C MET A 1 -6.74 -5.31 -6.42
N LEU A 2 -5.93 -4.39 -5.91
CA LEU A 2 -5.86 -3.04 -6.49
C LEU A 2 -5.13 -3.07 -7.83
N LYS A 3 -5.76 -2.50 -8.86
CA LYS A 3 -5.18 -2.36 -10.20
C LYS A 3 -4.51 -1.00 -10.35
N VAL A 4 -3.22 -0.99 -10.69
CA VAL A 4 -2.44 0.20 -11.00
C VAL A 4 -2.63 0.55 -12.48
N VAL A 5 -3.03 1.77 -12.80
CA VAL A 5 -3.32 2.23 -14.17
C VAL A 5 -2.37 3.32 -14.66
N GLY A 6 -1.49 3.79 -13.78
CA GLY A 6 -0.50 4.81 -14.08
C GLY A 6 0.26 5.23 -12.82
N VAL A 7 1.01 6.31 -12.96
CA VAL A 7 1.80 6.90 -11.88
C VAL A 7 1.65 8.42 -11.93
N LYS A 8 1.57 9.04 -10.76
CA LYS A 8 1.59 10.48 -10.58
C LYS A 8 2.95 10.90 -10.01
N GLU A 9 3.31 12.17 -10.20
CA GLU A 9 4.50 12.76 -9.58
C GLU A 9 4.58 12.43 -8.07
N PRO A 10 5.79 12.24 -7.53
CA PRO A 10 5.98 11.98 -6.11
C PRO A 10 5.31 13.03 -5.23
N SER A 11 4.77 12.59 -4.11
CA SER A 11 4.24 13.46 -3.05
C SER A 11 5.01 13.20 -1.76
N SER A 12 5.22 14.27 -0.98
CA SER A 12 5.56 14.11 0.42
C SER A 12 4.52 13.24 1.11
N ALA A 13 5.01 12.46 2.08
CA ALA A 13 4.19 11.56 2.87
C ALA A 13 4.60 11.69 4.34
N MET A 14 3.60 11.68 5.22
CA MET A 14 3.80 11.52 6.65
C MET A 14 3.68 10.03 6.97
N ILE A 15 4.70 9.45 7.60
CA ILE A 15 4.74 8.04 8.03
C ILE A 15 4.79 8.02 9.55
N GLU A 16 3.82 7.37 10.18
CA GLU A 16 3.71 7.25 11.63
C GLU A 16 3.54 5.78 12.01
N PHE A 17 4.32 5.32 12.98
CA PHE A 17 4.15 4.02 13.62
C PHE A 17 3.54 4.25 15.00
N GLY A 18 2.45 3.56 15.32
CA GLY A 18 1.66 3.82 16.52
C GLY A 18 1.16 2.56 17.21
N GLU A 19 0.58 2.74 18.39
CA GLU A 19 0.06 1.64 19.22
C GLU A 19 -1.32 1.16 18.75
N TYR A 20 -2.18 2.07 18.28
CA TYR A 20 -3.57 1.77 17.89
C TYR A 20 -3.76 1.58 16.38
N VAL A 21 -2.96 2.30 15.59
CA VAL A 21 -2.79 2.08 14.16
C VAL A 21 -1.31 1.79 14.01
N LEU A 22 -0.99 0.55 13.67
CA LEU A 22 0.39 0.04 13.69
C LEU A 22 1.27 0.79 12.70
N LEU A 23 0.67 1.24 11.60
CA LEU A 23 1.29 2.12 10.62
C LEU A 23 0.24 2.98 9.94
N ASN A 24 0.51 4.28 9.86
CA ASN A 24 -0.27 5.25 9.12
C ASN A 24 0.65 5.99 8.13
N VAL A 25 0.28 6.00 6.85
CA VAL A 25 0.93 6.79 5.81
C VAL A 25 -0.11 7.69 5.18
N GLU A 26 0.18 8.99 5.07
CA GLU A 26 -0.69 9.95 4.37
C GLU A 26 0.12 10.77 3.37
N PHE A 27 -0.34 10.81 2.11
CA PHE A 27 0.28 11.60 1.03
C PHE A 27 -0.33 13.00 0.97
N ASP A 28 0.48 14.03 1.19
CA ASP A 28 0.02 15.42 1.38
C ASP A 28 -0.84 15.93 0.21
N ASN A 29 -0.41 15.65 -1.03
CA ASN A 29 -1.09 16.12 -2.24
C ASN A 29 -2.38 15.35 -2.55
N GLU A 30 -2.59 14.21 -1.90
CA GLU A 30 -3.73 13.31 -2.18
C GLU A 30 -4.75 13.26 -1.04
N ARG A 31 -4.50 13.96 0.07
CA ARG A 31 -5.39 14.01 1.24
C ARG A 31 -6.79 14.60 0.96
N LEU A 32 -6.94 15.39 -0.11
CA LEU A 32 -8.20 16.03 -0.48
C LEU A 32 -8.78 15.46 -1.78
N PRO A 33 -10.07 15.08 -1.81
CA PRO A 33 -11.07 15.34 -0.78
C PRO A 33 -10.96 14.43 0.46
N ALA A 34 -11.32 14.94 1.64
CA ALA A 34 -11.21 14.28 2.96
C ALA A 34 -11.98 12.96 3.13
N ALA A 35 -12.64 12.51 2.06
CA ALA A 35 -13.41 11.29 1.99
C ALA A 35 -12.86 10.48 0.81
N PRO A 36 -11.78 9.71 0.98
CA PRO A 36 -11.26 8.85 -0.06
C PRO A 36 -12.19 7.64 -0.30
N PHE A 37 -11.91 6.90 -1.36
CA PHE A 37 -12.32 5.50 -1.48
C PHE A 37 -11.40 4.63 -0.62
N TYR A 38 -11.92 3.56 -0.03
CA TYR A 38 -11.13 2.65 0.79
C TYR A 38 -11.18 1.24 0.23
N TRP A 39 -10.01 0.69 -0.07
CA TRP A 39 -9.85 -0.74 -0.30
C TRP A 39 -9.31 -1.39 0.96
N ARG A 40 -9.89 -2.52 1.35
CA ARG A 40 -9.54 -3.21 2.58
C ARG A 40 -9.34 -4.69 2.31
N THR A 41 -8.27 -5.25 2.87
CA THR A 41 -7.95 -6.68 2.75
C THR A 41 -7.34 -7.22 4.04
N GLY A 42 -7.12 -8.53 4.07
CA GLY A 42 -6.86 -9.33 5.27
C GLY A 42 -8.01 -10.27 5.56
N ASP A 43 -8.02 -10.82 6.77
CA ASP A 43 -9.10 -11.68 7.28
C ASP A 43 -10.16 -10.91 8.09
N PHE A 44 -9.95 -9.62 8.33
CA PHE A 44 -10.82 -8.73 9.12
C PHE A 44 -11.03 -9.18 10.58
N VAL A 45 -10.22 -10.13 11.07
CA VAL A 45 -10.28 -10.65 12.44
C VAL A 45 -8.92 -10.46 13.12
N GLY A 46 -7.86 -11.03 12.55
CA GLY A 46 -6.49 -10.88 13.04
C GLY A 46 -5.61 -9.98 12.18
N SER A 47 -6.06 -9.62 10.98
CA SER A 47 -5.31 -8.86 10.00
C SER A 47 -6.20 -7.93 9.19
N LEU A 48 -5.78 -6.68 9.07
CA LEU A 48 -6.49 -5.65 8.33
C LEU A 48 -5.52 -4.56 7.88
N VAL A 49 -5.50 -4.34 6.57
CA VAL A 49 -4.90 -3.16 5.94
C VAL A 49 -5.97 -2.39 5.20
N GLU A 50 -5.88 -1.07 5.27
CA GLU A 50 -6.73 -0.13 4.55
C GLU A 50 -5.88 0.73 3.62
N VAL A 51 -6.27 0.81 2.36
CA VAL A 51 -5.67 1.72 1.37
C VAL A 51 -6.71 2.75 0.97
N GLY A 52 -6.45 4.00 1.36
CA GLY A 52 -7.23 5.15 0.95
C GLY A 52 -6.80 5.64 -0.43
N ILE A 53 -7.76 5.89 -1.31
CA ILE A 53 -7.56 6.30 -2.70
C ILE A 53 -8.29 7.62 -2.93
N ASN A 54 -7.60 8.59 -3.48
CA ASN A 54 -8.19 9.86 -3.84
C ASN A 54 -9.22 9.67 -4.96
N ARG A 55 -10.47 10.05 -4.70
CA ARG A 55 -11.59 9.83 -5.65
C ARG A 55 -11.50 10.63 -6.95
N LYS A 56 -10.72 11.72 -6.97
CA LYS A 56 -10.58 12.59 -8.14
C LYS A 56 -9.39 12.19 -9.00
N SER A 57 -8.24 11.95 -8.37
CA SER A 57 -7.00 11.62 -9.10
C SER A 57 -6.84 10.11 -9.32
N GLY A 58 -7.48 9.27 -8.51
CA GLY A 58 -7.21 7.83 -8.43
C GLY A 58 -5.89 7.51 -7.72
N ALA A 59 -5.13 8.51 -7.26
CA ALA A 59 -3.85 8.28 -6.60
C ALA A 59 -4.04 7.69 -5.20
N MET A 60 -3.04 6.92 -4.76
CA MET A 60 -2.99 6.48 -3.37
C MET A 60 -2.86 7.69 -2.44
N ALA A 61 -3.77 7.79 -1.47
CA ALA A 61 -3.85 8.91 -0.54
C ALA A 61 -3.42 8.53 0.88
N LYS A 62 -3.76 7.30 1.29
CA LYS A 62 -3.51 6.82 2.65
C LYS A 62 -3.22 5.33 2.66
N ILE A 63 -2.38 4.88 3.58
CA ILE A 63 -2.18 3.47 3.90
C ILE A 63 -2.27 3.32 5.42
N GLY A 64 -3.12 2.42 5.89
CA GLY A 64 -3.28 2.11 7.30
C GLY A 64 -3.12 0.62 7.53
N LEU A 65 -2.14 0.21 8.32
CA LEU A 65 -2.06 -1.15 8.87
C LEU A 65 -2.71 -1.13 10.25
N ILE A 66 -3.88 -1.75 10.36
CA ILE A 66 -4.70 -1.69 11.58
C ILE A 66 -4.38 -2.88 12.48
N ALA A 67 -4.30 -4.07 11.89
CA ALA A 67 -3.97 -5.30 12.59
C ALA A 67 -3.16 -6.21 11.67
N TYR A 68 -2.28 -6.99 12.27
CA TYR A 68 -1.70 -8.20 11.70
C TYR A 68 -1.41 -9.17 12.84
N GLY A 69 -1.35 -10.46 12.53
CA GLY A 69 -0.97 -11.49 13.49
C GLY A 69 0.52 -11.40 13.84
N GLU A 70 1.20 -12.55 13.89
CA GLU A 70 2.66 -12.54 14.01
C GLU A 70 3.28 -12.02 12.71
N SER A 71 4.20 -11.06 12.82
CA SER A 71 5.04 -10.64 11.69
C SER A 71 6.08 -11.72 11.37
N GLU A 72 6.38 -11.87 10.09
CA GLU A 72 7.52 -12.65 9.64
C GLU A 72 8.81 -11.83 9.75
N LEU A 73 9.94 -12.50 10.01
CA LEU A 73 11.24 -11.83 9.93
C LEU A 73 11.63 -11.58 8.47
N LEU A 74 11.82 -10.31 8.12
CA LEU A 74 12.35 -9.94 6.81
C LEU A 74 13.88 -10.04 6.83
N SER A 75 14.39 -11.19 6.38
CA SER A 75 15.83 -11.51 6.39
C SER A 75 16.71 -10.53 5.60
N SER A 76 16.16 -9.86 4.58
CA SER A 76 16.85 -8.80 3.85
C SER A 76 15.87 -7.79 3.27
N ALA A 77 16.16 -6.51 3.49
CA ALA A 77 15.43 -5.39 2.88
C ALA A 77 15.91 -5.08 1.45
N ALA A 78 17.05 -5.63 1.02
CA ALA A 78 17.70 -5.29 -0.25
C ALA A 78 16.79 -5.57 -1.46
N GLU A 79 16.02 -6.66 -1.43
CA GLU A 79 15.07 -7.01 -2.50
C GLU A 79 14.06 -5.87 -2.78
N TYR A 80 13.66 -5.15 -1.74
CA TYR A 80 12.66 -4.10 -1.82
C TYR A 80 13.27 -2.70 -2.03
N TRP A 81 14.51 -2.48 -1.60
CA TRP A 81 15.14 -1.16 -1.54
C TRP A 81 16.31 -0.93 -2.51
N GLU A 82 16.98 -1.99 -2.96
CA GLU A 82 18.13 -1.87 -3.87
C GLU A 82 17.74 -2.07 -5.35
N CYS A 83 16.49 -2.45 -5.63
CA CYS A 83 15.97 -2.51 -6.99
C CYS A 83 15.69 -1.12 -7.58
N VAL A 84 15.72 -1.04 -8.92
CA VAL A 84 15.36 0.18 -9.66
C VAL A 84 13.88 0.48 -9.45
N SER A 85 13.58 1.72 -9.07
CA SER A 85 12.23 2.22 -8.87
C SER A 85 11.88 3.35 -9.83
N ILE A 86 10.59 3.53 -10.08
CA ILE A 86 10.01 4.65 -10.80
C ILE A 86 9.50 5.64 -9.77
N ALA A 87 9.99 6.88 -9.80
CA ALA A 87 9.55 7.91 -8.87
C ALA A 87 8.08 8.26 -9.10
N GLY A 88 7.25 8.10 -8.09
CA GLY A 88 5.86 8.54 -8.11
C GLY A 88 4.92 7.73 -7.23
N VAL A 89 3.70 8.26 -7.10
CA VAL A 89 2.59 7.60 -6.38
C VAL A 89 1.73 6.84 -7.39
N PRO A 90 1.43 5.55 -7.18
CA PRO A 90 0.57 4.78 -8.07
C PRO A 90 -0.82 5.39 -8.22
N LEU A 91 -1.32 5.44 -9.46
CA LEU A 91 -2.72 5.69 -9.78
C LEU A 91 -3.46 4.36 -9.84
N LEU A 92 -4.56 4.26 -9.09
CA LEU A 92 -5.35 3.06 -8.94
C LEU A 92 -6.64 3.17 -9.76
N ASN A 93 -7.08 2.04 -10.30
CA ASN A 93 -8.37 1.94 -10.96
C ASN A 93 -9.49 2.08 -9.92
N VAL A 94 -10.24 3.18 -10.04
CA VAL A 94 -11.39 3.49 -9.19
C VAL A 94 -12.74 3.32 -9.91
N ASN A 95 -12.73 2.74 -11.10
CA ASN A 95 -13.97 2.39 -11.80
C ASN A 95 -14.76 1.37 -10.97
N ASP A 96 -16.08 1.49 -11.02
CA ASP A 96 -17.03 0.61 -10.32
C ASP A 96 -16.83 0.56 -8.79
N TRP A 97 -16.34 1.65 -8.19
CA TRP A 97 -16.23 1.73 -6.74
C TRP A 97 -17.62 1.75 -6.09
N PRO A 98 -17.82 1.02 -4.97
CA PRO A 98 -19.09 1.04 -4.24
C PRO A 98 -19.52 2.45 -3.80
N SER A 99 -20.83 2.69 -3.78
CA SER A 99 -21.42 3.99 -3.41
C SER A 99 -21.13 4.38 -1.96
N ASP A 100 -20.98 3.41 -1.06
CA ASP A 100 -20.59 3.63 0.33
C ASP A 100 -19.09 3.95 0.50
N ARG A 101 -18.30 3.80 -0.59
CA ARG A 101 -16.87 4.06 -0.73
C ARG A 101 -15.95 2.95 -0.22
N TYR A 102 -16.47 1.84 0.28
CA TYR A 102 -15.66 0.76 0.85
C TYR A 102 -15.69 -0.45 -0.07
N LYS A 103 -14.51 -0.89 -0.49
CA LYS A 103 -14.32 -2.12 -1.25
C LYS A 103 -13.56 -3.12 -0.38
N ASP A 104 -14.33 -4.01 0.24
CA ASP A 104 -13.80 -5.09 1.06
C ASP A 104 -13.48 -6.28 0.18
N GLU A 105 -12.24 -6.74 0.28
CA GLU A 105 -11.77 -7.87 -0.49
C GLU A 105 -10.97 -8.80 0.44
N PRO A 106 -11.65 -9.75 1.11
CA PRO A 106 -10.98 -10.76 1.92
C PRO A 106 -9.90 -11.45 1.09
N GLY A 107 -8.69 -11.50 1.65
CA GLY A 107 -7.53 -11.85 0.88
C GLY A 107 -6.31 -12.11 1.72
N HIS A 108 -5.22 -12.47 1.04
CA HIS A 108 -3.94 -12.71 1.67
C HIS A 108 -3.35 -11.38 2.17
N LEU A 109 -2.91 -11.36 3.43
CA LEU A 109 -2.10 -10.28 3.99
C LEU A 109 -1.03 -10.92 4.87
N THR A 110 0.22 -10.83 4.43
CA THR A 110 1.39 -11.16 5.25
C THR A 110 2.16 -9.89 5.53
N VAL A 111 2.55 -9.70 6.79
CA VAL A 111 3.43 -8.62 7.23
C VAL A 111 4.78 -9.21 7.58
N ALA A 112 5.85 -8.69 6.98
CA ALA A 112 7.22 -9.04 7.32
C ALA A 112 7.99 -7.78 7.70
N GLU A 113 8.90 -7.87 8.66
CA GLU A 113 9.63 -6.71 9.13
C GLU A 113 11.10 -6.96 9.42
N SER A 114 11.88 -5.89 9.27
CA SER A 114 13.26 -5.75 9.69
C SER A 114 13.42 -4.42 10.42
N ASP A 115 14.65 -4.12 10.86
CA ASP A 115 15.00 -2.83 11.44
C ASP A 115 14.86 -1.67 10.44
N LEU A 116 14.89 -1.95 9.12
CA LEU A 116 14.88 -0.93 8.07
C LEU A 116 13.53 -0.75 7.39
N CYS A 117 12.67 -1.77 7.45
CA CYS A 117 11.51 -1.85 6.58
C CYS A 117 10.39 -2.69 7.20
N LEU A 118 9.15 -2.23 6.99
CA LEU A 118 7.94 -3.02 7.12
C LEU A 118 7.40 -3.34 5.73
N LEU A 119 7.12 -4.60 5.45
CA LEU A 119 6.58 -5.09 4.18
C LEU A 119 5.18 -5.65 4.40
N MET A 120 4.21 -5.18 3.63
CA MET A 120 2.87 -5.74 3.53
C MET A 120 2.71 -6.41 2.16
N SER A 121 2.47 -7.72 2.15
CA SER A 121 2.27 -8.51 0.92
C SER A 121 0.82 -8.94 0.78
N PHE A 122 0.23 -8.72 -0.40
CA PHE A 122 -1.19 -8.98 -0.70
C PHE A 122 -1.41 -10.19 -1.63
N SER A 123 -0.33 -10.83 -2.07
CA SER A 123 -0.36 -11.95 -3.01
C SER A 123 0.67 -13.01 -2.62
N LEU A 124 0.29 -14.27 -2.83
CA LEU A 124 1.20 -15.42 -2.69
C LEU A 124 2.25 -15.47 -3.81
N ASP A 125 1.88 -15.00 -5.00
CA ASP A 125 2.84 -14.77 -6.09
C ASP A 125 3.53 -13.42 -5.84
N LYS A 126 4.83 -13.49 -5.56
CA LYS A 126 5.68 -12.33 -5.27
C LYS A 126 6.36 -11.75 -6.51
N LYS A 127 6.04 -12.25 -7.71
CA LYS A 127 6.63 -11.73 -8.94
C LYS A 127 6.24 -10.27 -9.17
N VAL A 128 7.26 -9.41 -9.25
CA VAL A 128 7.13 -7.98 -9.52
C VAL A 128 7.78 -7.67 -10.86
N ASP A 129 7.09 -6.86 -11.66
CA ASP A 129 7.59 -6.37 -12.94
C ASP A 129 7.93 -4.87 -12.88
N SER A 130 7.37 -4.12 -11.92
CA SER A 130 7.67 -2.70 -11.72
C SER A 130 7.57 -2.31 -10.26
N VAL A 131 8.45 -1.41 -9.82
CA VAL A 131 8.44 -0.82 -8.48
C VAL A 131 8.26 0.69 -8.60
N TYR A 132 7.26 1.23 -7.90
CA TYR A 132 7.07 2.68 -7.76
C TYR A 132 7.55 3.13 -6.39
N GLU A 133 8.02 4.37 -6.27
CA GLU A 133 8.54 4.91 -5.02
C GLU A 133 8.13 6.37 -4.80
N SER A 134 7.62 6.66 -3.61
CA SER A 134 7.40 8.02 -3.14
C SER A 134 7.66 8.10 -1.63
N CYS A 135 8.58 8.99 -1.24
CA CYS A 135 8.83 9.37 0.15
C CYS A 135 8.94 8.21 1.15
N GLY A 136 9.82 7.24 0.89
CA GLY A 136 10.04 6.11 1.80
C GLY A 136 8.95 5.05 1.76
N VAL A 137 8.09 5.09 0.74
CA VAL A 137 7.08 4.06 0.44
C VAL A 137 7.34 3.52 -0.95
N ARG A 138 7.43 2.19 -1.06
CA ARG A 138 7.59 1.47 -2.32
C ARG A 138 6.41 0.55 -2.60
N PHE A 139 6.08 0.42 -3.88
CA PHE A 139 4.92 -0.31 -4.37
C PHE A 139 5.36 -1.33 -5.41
N GLY A 140 5.23 -2.62 -5.09
CA GLY A 140 5.52 -3.71 -6.02
C GLY A 140 4.30 -4.03 -6.87
N VAL A 141 4.47 -4.00 -8.20
CA VAL A 141 3.40 -4.22 -9.17
C VAL A 141 3.80 -5.31 -10.15
N ASN A 142 2.91 -6.27 -10.40
CA ASN A 142 3.15 -7.33 -11.38
C ASN A 142 2.74 -6.91 -12.81
N SER A 143 2.99 -7.80 -13.76
CA SER A 143 2.66 -7.65 -15.18
C SER A 143 1.15 -7.59 -15.47
N ASN A 144 0.29 -8.02 -14.55
CA ASN A 144 -1.16 -7.84 -14.62
C ASN A 144 -1.62 -6.49 -14.04
N CYS A 145 -0.67 -5.63 -13.70
CA CYS A 145 -0.87 -4.35 -13.03
C CYS A 145 -1.53 -4.47 -11.64
N ASP A 146 -1.41 -5.61 -10.98
CA ASP A 146 -1.86 -5.78 -9.60
C ASP A 146 -0.82 -5.23 -8.63
N LEU A 147 -1.28 -4.50 -7.61
CA LEU A 147 -0.45 -4.13 -6.46
C LEU A 147 -0.23 -5.36 -5.58
N ILE A 148 1.01 -5.85 -5.55
CA ILE A 148 1.41 -7.11 -4.89
C ILE A 148 1.89 -6.87 -3.47
N TRP A 149 2.62 -5.78 -3.25
CA TRP A 149 3.10 -5.42 -1.91
C TRP A 149 3.33 -3.91 -1.77
N ILE A 150 3.39 -3.47 -0.52
CA ILE A 150 3.81 -2.15 -0.10
C ILE A 150 4.95 -2.32 0.91
N ALA A 151 6.07 -1.66 0.67
CA ALA A 151 7.22 -1.64 1.58
C ALA A 151 7.43 -0.22 2.09
N ILE A 152 7.59 -0.07 3.40
CA ILE A 152 7.70 1.23 4.07
C ILE A 152 8.96 1.25 4.89
N LYS A 153 9.75 2.31 4.70
CA LYS A 153 10.98 2.53 5.42
C LYS A 153 10.68 2.93 6.87
N LYS A 154 11.39 2.32 7.82
CA LYS A 154 11.36 2.69 9.24
C LYS A 154 12.37 3.79 9.55
#